data_AF-A0A969LPT1-F1
#
_entry.id   AF-A0A969LPT1-F1
#
_cell.length_a   1.000
_cell.length_b   1.000
_cell.length_c   1.000
_cell.angle_alpha   90.00
_cell.angle_beta   90.00
_cell.angle_gamma   90.00
#
_symmetry.space_group_name_H-M   'P 1'
#
loop_
_entity.id
_entity.type
_entity.pdbx_description
1 polymer ?
#
loop_
_entity_poly.entity_id
_entity_poly.type
_entity_poly.pdbx_seq_one_letter_code
_entity_poly.pdbx_strand_id
1 'polypeptide(L)'
;MPSGPLTWRRRILQALVVPPCDLEGHQVDISACGGIALFPTDASDSEQLFRNADLALYEAKAAGPVYKFYTEDMGARAQARHELEHDLRSALLNGEFTLEYQPLVSLKDDGICCCEALLRWHHPQHGWISPAVFIPLAESSGFIVPIGQWVLREACMQAASWPAKISVAVNLSVAQFKSADLVPSVTRALAHSGLAPERLELEVTESILLDDSHGALRKMRQLRNLGAKIALDDFGTGYSSLAYLQTFSFDKIKIDRCFVSGLSQGKPTSRAIMRAVAELGASLGIATTAEGVETPEQLDIVRAEGCTEVQGYLFSPPKSAEEIASLVASEPSLPRRENKPSLLAVVDGERSPVVLASEHEERRLQALQSYGILDTSPEESFDRITRLARLALNAPMAMISLVDRDRQWFKSKQGVEVDETPRSFSFCTYTIRKDSPLVVGDATQDPRFRNSPLVTGAQRARICRRSSVHTRGLQHRRTLRERCETPRDH
;
A
#
# COMPACT_ATOMS: atom_id res chain seq x y z
N MET A 1 14.91 -13.95 45.84
CA MET A 1 14.27 -14.00 44.51
C MET A 1 15.34 -13.77 43.47
N PRO A 2 15.96 -14.82 42.89
CA PRO A 2 17.04 -14.63 41.94
C PRO A 2 16.45 -14.20 40.60
N SER A 3 17.07 -13.17 40.00
CA SER A 3 16.76 -12.56 38.70
C SER A 3 15.58 -11.55 38.71
N GLY A 4 15.91 -10.27 38.51
CA GLY A 4 14.94 -9.17 38.45
C GLY A 4 13.91 -9.32 37.33
N PRO A 5 12.86 -8.48 37.33
CA PRO A 5 11.66 -8.64 36.50
C PRO A 5 11.88 -8.78 34.98
N LEU A 6 13.04 -8.38 34.45
CA LEU A 6 13.38 -8.51 33.04
C LEU A 6 13.83 -9.93 32.62
N THR A 7 14.31 -10.75 33.56
CA THR A 7 14.97 -12.03 33.23
C THR A 7 13.95 -13.15 32.97
N TRP A 8 12.87 -13.21 33.75
CA TRP A 8 11.81 -14.20 33.54
C TRP A 8 10.94 -13.86 32.32
N ARG A 9 10.73 -12.57 32.02
CA ARG A 9 10.01 -12.10 30.82
C ARG A 9 10.66 -12.66 29.56
N ARG A 10 11.99 -12.53 29.46
CA ARG A 10 12.78 -13.08 28.36
C ARG A 10 12.66 -14.60 28.26
N ARG A 11 12.62 -15.33 29.39
CA ARG A 11 12.47 -16.79 29.41
C ARG A 11 11.09 -17.24 28.94
N ILE A 12 10.02 -16.53 29.32
CA ILE A 12 8.67 -16.82 28.82
C ILE A 12 8.59 -16.59 27.32
N LEU A 13 9.11 -15.45 26.83
CA LEU A 13 9.14 -15.15 25.39
C LEU A 13 9.93 -16.21 24.59
N GLN A 14 11.06 -16.68 25.12
CA GLN A 14 11.85 -17.75 24.49
C GLN A 14 11.12 -19.10 24.48
N ALA A 15 10.40 -19.44 25.55
CA ALA A 15 9.65 -20.70 25.63
C ALA A 15 8.44 -20.74 24.69
N LEU A 16 7.93 -19.59 24.27
CA LEU A 16 6.77 -19.47 23.39
C LEU A 16 7.13 -19.49 21.90
N VAL A 17 8.42 -19.48 21.55
CA VAL A 17 8.87 -19.69 20.16
C VAL A 17 8.61 -21.15 19.78
N VAL A 18 7.67 -21.37 18.86
CA VAL A 18 7.30 -22.70 18.37
C VAL A 18 8.22 -23.08 17.20
N PRO A 19 8.99 -24.18 17.28
CA PRO A 19 9.73 -24.69 16.12
C PRO A 19 8.76 -25.19 15.03
N PRO A 20 9.18 -25.26 13.76
CA PRO A 20 8.37 -25.83 12.69
C PRO A 20 7.89 -27.23 13.08
N CYS A 21 6.60 -27.50 12.91
CA CYS A 21 6.03 -28.81 13.21
C CYS A 21 6.04 -29.66 11.94
N ASP A 22 6.26 -30.97 12.13
CA ASP A 22 6.08 -31.94 11.06
C ASP A 22 4.62 -32.41 11.06
N LEU A 23 3.90 -32.09 9.99
CA LEU A 23 2.55 -32.56 9.72
C LEU A 23 2.61 -33.43 8.46
N GLU A 24 2.60 -34.75 8.65
CA GLU A 24 2.59 -35.74 7.56
C GLU A 24 3.77 -35.61 6.57
N GLY A 25 4.96 -35.23 7.04
CA GLY A 25 6.15 -35.04 6.21
C GLY A 25 6.29 -33.62 5.63
N HIS A 26 5.36 -32.72 5.95
CA HIS A 26 5.43 -31.31 5.62
C HIS A 26 5.85 -30.49 6.84
N GLN A 27 6.95 -29.74 6.70
CA GLN A 27 7.37 -28.77 7.70
C GLN A 27 6.47 -27.52 7.64
N VAL A 28 5.73 -27.26 8.71
CA VAL A 28 4.80 -26.14 8.81
C VAL A 28 5.29 -25.17 9.89
N ASP A 29 5.51 -23.91 9.50
CA ASP A 29 5.81 -22.82 10.43
C ASP A 29 4.52 -22.43 11.17
N ILE A 30 4.44 -22.69 12.48
CA ILE A 30 3.35 -22.20 13.34
C ILE A 30 3.77 -20.87 13.96
N SER A 31 2.94 -19.84 13.80
CA SER A 31 3.09 -18.56 14.48
C SER A 31 2.00 -18.40 15.54
N ALA A 32 2.36 -17.89 16.73
CA ALA A 32 1.43 -17.69 17.83
C ALA A 32 1.49 -16.25 18.35
N CYS A 33 0.36 -15.76 18.86
CA CYS A 33 0.26 -14.52 19.61
C CYS A 33 -0.06 -14.86 21.07
N GLY A 34 0.38 -14.04 22.02
CA GLY A 34 0.05 -14.25 23.43
C GLY A 34 -0.07 -12.95 24.21
N GLY A 35 -1.03 -12.90 25.12
CA GLY A 35 -1.20 -11.82 26.07
C GLY A 35 -0.77 -12.25 27.47
N ILE A 36 -0.06 -11.39 28.17
CA ILE A 36 0.51 -11.69 29.49
C ILE A 36 0.06 -10.62 30.49
N ALA A 37 -0.63 -11.04 31.54
CA ALA A 37 -0.94 -10.21 32.71
C ALA A 37 -0.35 -10.84 33.98
N LEU A 38 0.06 -10.01 34.94
CA LEU A 38 0.77 -10.41 36.14
C LEU A 38 -0.06 -10.14 37.38
N PHE A 39 -0.26 -11.16 38.19
CA PHE A 39 -0.83 -10.97 39.53
C PHE A 39 0.29 -10.70 40.55
N PRO A 40 0.13 -9.74 41.47
CA PRO A 40 -1.01 -8.82 41.65
C PRO A 40 -0.85 -7.46 40.94
N THR A 41 0.19 -7.28 40.11
CA THR A 41 0.53 -5.97 39.51
C THR A 41 -0.55 -5.46 38.55
N ASP A 42 -1.06 -6.34 37.70
CA ASP A 42 -1.98 -6.02 36.62
C ASP A 42 -3.43 -6.38 36.98
N ALA A 43 -3.69 -7.02 38.13
CA ALA A 43 -5.03 -7.43 38.54
C ALA A 43 -5.12 -7.71 40.05
N SER A 44 -6.29 -7.41 40.65
CA SER A 44 -6.61 -7.71 42.06
C SER A 44 -7.34 -9.04 42.25
N ASP A 45 -7.90 -9.62 41.19
CA ASP A 45 -8.60 -10.90 41.19
C ASP A 45 -8.37 -11.71 39.90
N SER A 46 -8.86 -12.95 39.88
CA SER A 46 -8.69 -13.86 38.74
C SER A 46 -9.43 -13.41 37.49
N GLU A 47 -10.62 -12.81 37.63
CA GLU A 47 -11.43 -12.39 36.49
C GLU A 47 -10.75 -11.23 35.77
N GLN A 48 -10.27 -10.24 36.53
CA GLN A 48 -9.49 -9.12 36.02
C GLN A 48 -8.16 -9.59 35.40
N LEU A 49 -7.49 -10.59 35.98
CA LEU A 49 -6.26 -11.16 35.43
C LEU A 49 -6.49 -11.78 34.04
N PHE A 50 -7.54 -12.58 33.87
CA PHE A 50 -7.89 -13.16 32.57
C PHE A 50 -8.29 -12.09 31.56
N ARG A 51 -9.11 -11.11 31.97
CA ARG A 51 -9.53 -10.00 31.11
C ARG A 51 -8.33 -9.20 30.59
N ASN A 52 -7.39 -8.88 31.47
CA ASN A 52 -6.20 -8.09 31.14
C ASN A 52 -5.21 -8.88 30.27
N ALA A 53 -5.08 -10.20 30.49
CA ALA A 53 -4.32 -11.07 29.60
C ALA A 53 -4.95 -11.15 28.21
N ASP A 54 -6.28 -11.20 28.11
CA ASP A 54 -6.98 -11.24 26.83
C ASP A 54 -6.89 -9.91 26.07
N LEU A 55 -6.96 -8.77 26.76
CA LEU A 55 -6.70 -7.45 26.17
C LEU A 55 -5.30 -7.36 25.57
N ALA A 56 -4.29 -7.84 26.31
CA ALA A 56 -2.92 -7.89 25.80
C ALA A 56 -2.77 -8.83 24.59
N LEU A 57 -3.50 -9.96 24.58
CA LEU A 57 -3.54 -10.89 23.45
C LEU A 57 -4.20 -10.25 22.21
N TYR A 58 -5.31 -9.55 22.40
CA TYR A 58 -6.02 -8.85 21.34
C TYR A 58 -5.08 -7.83 20.66
N GLU A 59 -4.36 -7.05 21.45
CA GLU A 59 -3.35 -6.12 20.93
C GLU A 59 -2.15 -6.77 20.28
N ALA A 60 -1.78 -7.98 20.74
CA ALA A 60 -0.72 -8.74 20.13
C ALA A 60 -1.14 -9.17 18.72
N LYS A 61 -2.36 -9.71 18.55
CA LYS A 61 -2.91 -10.12 17.25
C LYS A 61 -2.89 -9.00 16.21
N ALA A 62 -3.21 -7.77 16.60
CA ALA A 62 -3.17 -6.62 15.71
C ALA A 62 -1.75 -6.24 15.24
N ALA A 63 -0.71 -6.59 16.00
CA ALA A 63 0.69 -6.30 15.71
C ALA A 63 1.42 -7.46 15.01
N GLY A 64 0.73 -8.56 14.69
CA GLY A 64 1.32 -9.78 14.14
C GLY A 64 1.67 -10.82 15.21
N PRO A 65 2.48 -11.84 14.90
CA PRO A 65 2.81 -12.94 15.83
C PRO A 65 3.78 -12.49 16.91
N VAL A 66 3.27 -11.73 17.87
CA VAL A 66 4.02 -11.17 19.00
C VAL A 66 3.37 -11.54 20.32
N TYR A 67 4.10 -11.32 21.40
CA TYR A 67 3.59 -11.43 22.76
C TYR A 67 3.59 -10.04 23.39
N LYS A 68 2.49 -9.66 24.03
CA LYS A 68 2.37 -8.37 24.70
C LYS A 68 2.06 -8.56 26.18
N PHE A 69 2.71 -7.73 27.01
CA PHE A 69 2.33 -7.57 28.40
C PHE A 69 1.20 -6.55 28.49
N TYR A 70 0.25 -6.78 29.39
CA TYR A 70 -0.76 -5.81 29.73
C TYR A 70 -0.11 -4.52 30.23
N THR A 71 -0.73 -3.38 29.87
CA THR A 71 -0.47 -2.09 30.48
C THR A 71 -1.81 -1.43 30.79
N GLU A 72 -1.86 -0.56 31.80
CA GLU A 72 -3.08 0.20 32.13
C GLU A 72 -3.62 0.99 30.94
N ASP A 73 -2.74 1.45 30.05
CA ASP A 73 -3.11 2.10 28.79
C ASP A 73 -3.90 1.18 27.85
N MET A 74 -3.60 -0.13 27.80
CA MET A 74 -4.41 -1.10 27.04
C MET A 74 -5.82 -1.20 27.62
N GLY A 75 -5.95 -1.23 28.95
CA GLY A 75 -7.24 -1.22 29.64
C GLY A 75 -8.04 0.04 29.36
N ALA A 76 -7.39 1.21 29.47
CA ALA A 76 -8.03 2.50 29.18
C ALA A 76 -8.48 2.62 27.71
N ARG A 77 -7.66 2.16 26.75
CA ARG A 77 -8.02 2.16 25.32
C ARG A 77 -9.15 1.19 25.01
N ALA A 78 -9.18 0.02 25.65
CA ALA A 78 -10.27 -0.93 25.48
C ALA A 78 -11.59 -0.39 26.05
N GLN A 79 -11.54 0.26 27.22
CA GLN A 79 -12.71 0.91 27.82
C GLN A 79 -13.23 2.06 26.95
N ALA A 80 -12.35 2.96 26.51
CA ALA A 80 -12.71 4.06 25.60
C ALA A 80 -13.30 3.54 24.28
N ARG A 81 -12.78 2.43 23.76
CA ARG A 81 -13.33 1.78 22.56
C ARG A 81 -14.75 1.25 22.81
N HIS A 82 -15.00 0.60 23.95
CA HIS A 82 -16.33 0.12 24.31
C HIS A 82 -17.34 1.25 24.51
N GLU A 83 -16.91 2.36 25.10
CA GLU A 83 -17.72 3.58 25.23
C GLU A 83 -18.10 4.12 23.85
N LEU A 84 -17.13 4.29 22.94
CA LEU A 84 -17.42 4.71 21.57
C LEU A 84 -18.32 3.75 20.81
N GLU A 85 -18.17 2.43 20.99
CA GLU A 85 -19.06 1.45 20.38
C GLU A 85 -20.50 1.55 20.91
N HIS A 86 -20.64 1.84 22.21
CA HIS A 86 -21.95 2.12 22.80
C HIS A 86 -22.57 3.38 22.20
N ASP A 87 -21.79 4.45 22.07
CA ASP A 87 -22.24 5.74 21.56
C ASP A 87 -22.62 5.66 20.07
N LEU A 88 -21.90 4.87 19.26
CA LEU A 88 -22.22 4.62 17.85
C LEU A 88 -23.66 4.13 17.62
N ARG A 89 -24.23 3.38 18.57
CA ARG A 89 -25.62 2.89 18.49
C ARG A 89 -26.64 4.03 18.46
N SER A 90 -26.37 5.10 19.20
CA SER A 90 -27.26 6.25 19.34
C SER A 90 -26.87 7.40 18.41
N ALA A 91 -25.61 7.46 17.97
CA ALA A 91 -25.06 8.54 17.16
C ALA A 91 -25.89 8.85 15.90
N LEU A 92 -26.38 7.81 15.21
CA LEU A 92 -27.23 8.00 14.03
C LEU A 92 -28.60 8.61 14.38
N LEU A 93 -29.20 8.20 15.49
CA LEU A 93 -30.49 8.73 15.95
C LEU A 93 -30.37 10.16 16.49
N ASN A 94 -29.21 10.49 17.07
CA ASN A 94 -28.90 11.79 17.63
C ASN A 94 -28.45 12.82 16.58
N GLY A 95 -28.25 12.42 15.32
CA GLY A 95 -27.80 13.32 14.25
C GLY A 95 -26.33 13.74 14.41
N GLU A 96 -25.48 12.87 14.97
CA GLU A 96 -24.07 13.17 15.23
C GLU A 96 -23.17 12.96 13.99
N PHE A 97 -23.71 12.37 12.93
CA PHE A 97 -23.01 12.15 11.67
C PHE A 97 -23.29 13.28 10.68
N THR A 98 -22.25 13.70 9.98
CA THR A 98 -22.33 14.65 8.86
C THR A 98 -21.53 14.10 7.68
N LEU A 99 -21.82 14.62 6.48
CA LEU A 99 -21.04 14.33 5.28
C LEU A 99 -20.25 15.57 4.88
N GLU A 100 -18.95 15.37 4.69
CA GLU A 100 -18.12 16.26 3.90
C GLU A 100 -17.91 15.67 2.52
N TYR A 101 -17.58 16.52 1.56
CA TYR A 101 -17.46 16.17 0.17
C TYR A 101 -16.12 16.65 -0.37
N GLN A 102 -15.35 15.75 -0.97
CA GLN A 102 -14.09 16.11 -1.62
C GLN A 102 -14.23 16.11 -3.14
N PRO A 103 -13.97 17.23 -3.84
CA PRO A 103 -14.03 17.28 -5.29
C PRO A 103 -12.98 16.42 -5.98
N LEU A 104 -13.39 15.76 -7.06
CA LEU A 104 -12.55 15.13 -8.08
C LEU A 104 -12.57 16.01 -9.32
N VAL A 105 -11.40 16.24 -9.90
CA VAL A 105 -11.22 17.10 -11.08
C VAL A 105 -10.88 16.24 -12.29
N SER A 106 -11.55 16.49 -13.41
CA SER A 106 -11.21 15.85 -14.68
C SER A 106 -9.99 16.50 -15.29
N LEU A 107 -9.01 15.70 -15.71
CA LEU A 107 -7.79 16.21 -16.37
C LEU A 107 -8.03 16.61 -17.83
N LYS A 108 -9.21 16.36 -18.38
CA LYS A 108 -9.57 16.70 -19.77
C LYS A 108 -10.04 18.14 -19.90
N ASP A 109 -10.93 18.57 -19.00
CA ASP A 109 -11.57 19.89 -19.03
C ASP A 109 -11.24 20.74 -17.80
N ASP A 110 -10.44 20.20 -16.87
CA ASP A 110 -9.95 20.89 -15.68
C ASP A 110 -11.09 21.34 -14.74
N GLY A 111 -12.27 20.73 -14.87
CA GLY A 111 -13.45 20.99 -14.07
C GLY A 111 -13.76 19.89 -13.04
N ILE A 112 -14.56 20.23 -12.03
CA ILE A 112 -15.09 19.27 -11.06
C ILE A 112 -16.07 18.31 -11.78
N CYS A 113 -15.80 17.02 -11.71
CA CYS A 113 -16.62 15.98 -12.36
C CYS A 113 -17.37 15.08 -11.35
N CYS A 114 -16.84 14.93 -10.13
CA CYS A 114 -17.44 14.14 -9.08
C CYS A 114 -17.07 14.71 -7.71
N CYS A 115 -17.82 14.38 -6.67
CA CYS A 115 -17.45 14.65 -5.28
C CYS A 115 -17.54 13.35 -4.47
N GLU A 116 -16.49 12.98 -3.76
CA GLU A 116 -16.50 11.85 -2.84
C GLU A 116 -17.13 12.23 -1.50
N ALA A 117 -18.16 11.50 -1.08
CA ALA A 117 -18.84 11.68 0.19
C ALA A 117 -18.09 10.97 1.31
N LEU A 118 -17.61 11.76 2.27
CA LEU A 118 -16.75 11.33 3.36
C LEU A 118 -17.46 11.53 4.69
N LEU A 119 -17.73 10.41 5.39
CA LEU A 119 -18.42 10.41 6.68
C LEU A 119 -17.60 11.12 7.76
N ARG A 120 -18.27 11.89 8.60
CA ARG A 120 -17.72 12.59 9.77
C ARG A 120 -18.58 12.31 10.99
N TRP A 121 -17.94 12.17 12.14
CA TRP A 121 -18.62 12.00 13.43
C TRP A 121 -18.23 13.13 14.37
N HIS A 122 -19.22 13.92 14.77
CA HIS A 122 -19.09 14.96 15.78
C HIS A 122 -19.72 14.49 17.08
N HIS A 123 -18.89 13.91 17.95
CA HIS A 123 -19.32 13.41 19.24
C HIS A 123 -19.53 14.56 20.24
N PRO A 124 -20.62 14.57 21.02
CA PRO A 124 -20.94 15.68 21.93
C PRO A 124 -19.88 15.90 23.02
N GLN A 125 -19.20 14.85 23.47
CA GLN A 125 -18.19 14.95 24.53
C GLN A 125 -16.75 14.94 24.01
N HIS A 126 -16.50 14.26 22.89
CA HIS A 126 -15.14 14.03 22.36
C HIS A 126 -14.82 14.91 21.15
N GLY A 127 -15.79 15.68 20.67
CA GLY A 127 -15.65 16.50 19.47
C GLY A 127 -15.49 15.64 18.22
N TRP A 128 -14.58 16.02 17.33
CA TRP A 128 -14.37 15.31 16.08
C TRP A 128 -13.67 13.96 16.31
N ILE A 129 -14.32 12.88 15.86
CA ILE A 129 -13.74 11.53 15.90
C ILE A 129 -13.34 11.12 14.48
N SER A 130 -12.08 10.69 14.35
CA SER A 130 -11.53 10.29 13.05
C SER A 130 -12.25 9.08 12.45
N PRO A 131 -12.56 9.08 11.15
CA PRO A 131 -13.08 7.91 10.43
C PRO A 131 -12.22 6.65 10.60
N ALA A 132 -10.89 6.81 10.69
CA ALA A 132 -9.97 5.69 10.92
C ALA A 132 -10.16 5.02 12.29
N VAL A 133 -10.81 5.69 13.25
CA VAL A 133 -11.13 5.15 14.57
C VAL A 133 -12.51 4.50 14.56
N PHE A 134 -13.56 5.20 14.10
CA PHE A 134 -14.92 4.72 14.29
C PHE A 134 -15.46 3.83 13.16
N ILE A 135 -14.95 3.94 11.93
CA ILE A 135 -15.41 3.07 10.82
C ILE A 135 -15.11 1.59 11.14
N PRO A 136 -13.88 1.21 11.57
CA PRO A 136 -13.61 -0.18 11.94
C PRO A 136 -14.52 -0.68 13.08
N LEU A 137 -14.90 0.19 14.02
CA LEU A 137 -15.82 -0.15 15.11
C LEU A 137 -17.24 -0.39 14.58
N ALA A 138 -17.72 0.51 13.72
CA ALA A 138 -19.01 0.37 13.06
C ALA A 138 -19.08 -0.90 12.19
N GLU A 139 -17.99 -1.28 11.53
CA GLU A 139 -17.89 -2.52 10.76
C GLU A 139 -17.96 -3.76 11.66
N SER A 140 -17.15 -3.82 12.71
CA SER A 140 -17.11 -4.97 13.61
C SER A 140 -18.40 -5.18 14.42
N SER A 141 -19.10 -4.08 14.72
CA SER A 141 -20.38 -4.09 15.45
C SER A 141 -21.61 -4.22 14.54
N GLY A 142 -21.45 -4.11 13.22
CA GLY A 142 -22.53 -4.14 12.24
C GLY A 142 -23.30 -2.83 12.06
N PHE A 143 -23.02 -1.79 12.87
CA PHE A 143 -23.64 -0.46 12.73
C PHE A 143 -23.26 0.25 11.42
N ILE A 144 -22.23 -0.19 10.72
CA ILE A 144 -21.87 0.35 9.40
C ILE A 144 -23.00 0.18 8.36
N VAL A 145 -23.86 -0.83 8.51
CA VAL A 145 -24.98 -1.06 7.58
C VAL A 145 -26.02 0.05 7.67
N PRO A 146 -26.65 0.34 8.84
CA PRO A 146 -27.59 1.45 8.96
C PRO A 146 -26.95 2.82 8.72
N ILE A 147 -25.69 3.02 9.14
CA ILE A 147 -24.93 4.25 8.84
C ILE A 147 -24.79 4.41 7.33
N GLY A 148 -24.33 3.38 6.62
CA GLY A 148 -24.16 3.42 5.16
C GLY A 148 -25.46 3.65 4.41
N GLN A 149 -26.60 3.16 4.92
CA GLN A 149 -27.92 3.48 4.35
C GLN A 149 -28.26 4.97 4.49
N TRP A 150 -27.92 5.58 5.62
CA TRP A 150 -28.08 7.02 5.82
C TRP A 150 -27.14 7.80 4.90
N VAL A 151 -25.86 7.41 4.81
CA VAL A 151 -24.87 8.02 3.90
C VAL A 151 -25.36 8.01 2.45
N LEU A 152 -25.86 6.87 1.95
CA LEU A 152 -26.39 6.76 0.60
C LEU A 152 -27.54 7.73 0.33
N ARG A 153 -28.49 7.86 1.27
CA ARG A 153 -29.62 8.78 1.13
C ARG A 153 -29.14 10.23 1.11
N GLU A 154 -28.33 10.62 2.08
CA GLU A 154 -27.86 11.99 2.24
C GLU A 154 -26.99 12.43 1.06
N ALA A 155 -26.03 11.58 0.65
CA ALA A 155 -25.18 11.85 -0.51
C ALA A 155 -25.99 11.98 -1.80
N CYS A 156 -26.98 11.09 -2.02
CA CYS A 156 -27.84 11.15 -3.21
C CYS A 156 -28.73 12.40 -3.22
N MET A 157 -29.27 12.80 -2.06
CA MET A 157 -30.07 14.02 -1.92
C MET A 157 -29.22 15.26 -2.20
N GLN A 158 -28.02 15.32 -1.63
CA GLN A 158 -27.12 16.44 -1.84
C GLN A 158 -26.70 16.55 -3.31
N ALA A 159 -26.34 15.44 -3.95
CA ALA A 159 -25.95 15.40 -5.35
C ALA A 159 -27.07 15.80 -6.31
N ALA A 160 -28.33 15.51 -5.96
CA ALA A 160 -29.48 15.89 -6.79
C ALA A 160 -29.59 17.41 -6.97
N SER A 161 -29.11 18.21 -6.01
CA SER A 161 -29.06 19.68 -6.10
C SER A 161 -27.90 20.23 -6.93
N TRP A 162 -26.88 19.42 -7.24
CA TRP A 162 -25.72 19.86 -8.00
C TRP A 162 -26.00 19.86 -9.52
N PRO A 163 -25.21 20.60 -10.32
CA PRO A 163 -25.28 20.54 -11.78
C PRO A 163 -25.23 19.09 -12.30
N ALA A 164 -26.00 18.80 -13.34
CA ALA A 164 -26.20 17.43 -13.86
C ALA A 164 -24.91 16.70 -14.26
N LYS A 165 -23.84 17.43 -14.59
CA LYS A 165 -22.53 16.86 -14.94
C LYS A 165 -21.73 16.32 -13.76
N ILE A 166 -22.12 16.65 -12.52
CA ILE A 166 -21.35 16.32 -11.32
C ILE A 166 -21.94 15.08 -10.66
N SER A 167 -21.11 14.08 -10.47
CA SER A 167 -21.48 12.82 -9.80
C SER A 167 -21.18 12.87 -8.29
N VAL A 168 -21.67 11.89 -7.53
CA VAL A 168 -21.29 11.67 -6.14
C VAL A 168 -20.75 10.26 -5.96
N ALA A 169 -19.61 10.13 -5.28
CA ALA A 169 -19.02 8.85 -4.95
C ALA A 169 -19.27 8.49 -3.48
N VAL A 170 -19.66 7.24 -3.21
CA VAL A 170 -19.93 6.73 -1.86
C VAL A 170 -19.17 5.42 -1.63
N ASN A 171 -18.35 5.42 -0.59
CA ASN A 171 -17.59 4.26 -0.13
C ASN A 171 -18.50 3.17 0.48
N LEU A 172 -18.27 1.92 0.08
CA LEU A 172 -18.99 0.76 0.61
C LEU A 172 -18.06 -0.19 1.37
N SER A 173 -18.45 -0.53 2.60
CA SER A 173 -17.76 -1.53 3.41
C SER A 173 -18.03 -2.97 2.95
N VAL A 174 -17.13 -3.88 3.33
CA VAL A 174 -17.32 -5.33 3.14
C VAL A 174 -18.62 -5.80 3.82
N ALA A 175 -18.92 -5.32 5.03
CA ALA A 175 -20.12 -5.71 5.78
C ALA A 175 -21.42 -5.31 5.06
N GLN A 176 -21.45 -4.14 4.41
CA GLN A 176 -22.59 -3.74 3.56
C GLN A 176 -22.76 -4.68 2.36
N PHE A 177 -21.68 -5.15 1.76
CA PHE A 177 -21.73 -6.16 0.69
C PHE A 177 -22.22 -7.52 1.17
N LYS A 178 -22.09 -7.86 2.45
CA LYS A 178 -22.67 -9.09 3.02
C LYS A 178 -24.18 -8.93 3.23
N SER A 179 -24.65 -7.74 3.58
CA SER A 179 -26.08 -7.44 3.78
C SER A 179 -26.93 -7.69 2.52
N ALA A 180 -28.07 -8.36 2.68
CA ALA A 180 -29.04 -8.55 1.61
C ALA A 180 -29.75 -7.25 1.20
N ASP A 181 -29.74 -6.23 2.07
CA ASP A 181 -30.48 -4.98 1.87
C ASP A 181 -29.68 -3.90 1.12
N LEU A 182 -28.45 -4.19 0.66
CA LEU A 182 -27.62 -3.23 -0.08
C LEU A 182 -28.32 -2.71 -1.36
N VAL A 183 -28.72 -3.62 -2.25
CA VAL A 183 -29.35 -3.23 -3.53
C VAL A 183 -30.66 -2.49 -3.29
N PRO A 184 -31.61 -2.98 -2.44
CA PRO A 184 -32.80 -2.23 -2.10
C PRO A 184 -32.50 -0.85 -1.47
N SER A 185 -31.45 -0.73 -0.64
CA SER A 185 -31.07 0.55 -0.04
C SER A 185 -30.64 1.58 -1.08
N VAL A 186 -29.84 1.17 -2.07
CA VAL A 186 -29.44 2.03 -3.18
C VAL A 186 -30.66 2.43 -4.02
N THR A 187 -31.54 1.48 -4.34
CA THR A 187 -32.80 1.78 -5.06
C THR A 187 -33.65 2.81 -4.32
N ARG A 188 -33.81 2.66 -2.99
CA ARG A 188 -34.57 3.62 -2.18
C ARG A 188 -33.91 5.00 -2.13
N ALA A 189 -32.58 5.05 -2.01
CA ALA A 189 -31.85 6.32 -2.00
C ALA A 189 -32.02 7.10 -3.31
N LEU A 190 -31.84 6.43 -4.46
CA LEU A 190 -32.05 7.02 -5.78
C LEU A 190 -33.50 7.48 -6.00
N ALA A 191 -34.47 6.63 -5.64
CA ALA A 191 -35.89 6.95 -5.78
C ALA A 191 -36.31 8.14 -4.88
N HIS A 192 -35.74 8.23 -3.68
CA HIS A 192 -36.05 9.30 -2.73
C HIS A 192 -35.43 10.64 -3.15
N SER A 193 -34.19 10.65 -3.64
CA SER A 193 -33.51 11.88 -4.04
C SER A 193 -33.87 12.36 -5.45
N GLY A 194 -34.34 11.48 -6.32
CA GLY A 194 -34.52 11.76 -7.74
C GLY A 194 -33.20 11.89 -8.51
N LEU A 195 -32.07 11.46 -7.93
CA LEU A 195 -30.77 11.48 -8.59
C LEU A 195 -30.77 10.49 -9.76
N ALA A 196 -30.31 10.94 -10.93
CA ALA A 196 -30.06 10.05 -12.07
C ALA A 196 -29.04 8.96 -11.66
N PRO A 197 -29.35 7.67 -11.81
CA PRO A 197 -28.49 6.59 -11.30
C PRO A 197 -27.04 6.65 -11.77
N GLU A 198 -26.80 7.12 -12.99
CA GLU A 198 -25.45 7.23 -13.60
C GLU A 198 -24.56 8.29 -12.91
N ARG A 199 -25.15 9.14 -12.06
CA ARG A 199 -24.46 10.12 -11.22
C ARG A 199 -24.07 9.56 -9.85
N LEU A 200 -24.52 8.36 -9.48
CA LEU A 200 -24.07 7.67 -8.27
C LEU A 200 -22.92 6.73 -8.61
N GLU A 201 -21.76 6.98 -8.00
CA GLU A 201 -20.59 6.11 -8.06
C GLU A 201 -20.46 5.38 -6.72
N LEU A 202 -20.36 4.05 -6.76
CA LEU A 202 -20.16 3.22 -5.57
C LEU A 202 -18.72 2.71 -5.56
N GLU A 203 -17.97 3.10 -4.54
CA GLU A 203 -16.56 2.75 -4.40
C GLU A 203 -16.44 1.45 -3.59
N VAL A 204 -15.69 0.50 -4.14
CA VAL A 204 -15.48 -0.83 -3.54
C VAL A 204 -13.99 -1.11 -3.43
N THR A 205 -13.55 -1.56 -2.27
CA THR A 205 -12.15 -1.96 -2.09
C THR A 205 -11.88 -3.32 -2.72
N GLU A 206 -10.62 -3.57 -3.08
CA GLU A 206 -10.22 -4.86 -3.65
C GLU A 206 -10.56 -6.07 -2.75
N SER A 207 -10.53 -5.89 -1.43
CA SER A 207 -10.85 -6.95 -0.47
C SER A 207 -12.28 -7.51 -0.61
N ILE A 208 -13.22 -6.70 -1.09
CA ILE A 208 -14.61 -7.12 -1.35
C ILE A 208 -14.66 -8.16 -2.48
N LEU A 209 -13.73 -8.07 -3.44
CA LEU A 209 -13.70 -8.95 -4.61
C LEU A 209 -13.19 -10.35 -4.28
N LEU A 210 -12.25 -10.46 -3.34
CA LEU A 210 -11.60 -11.72 -2.97
C LEU A 210 -12.54 -12.70 -2.25
N ASP A 211 -13.62 -12.19 -1.65
CA ASP A 211 -14.56 -12.97 -0.86
C ASP A 211 -15.78 -13.40 -1.69
N ASP A 212 -15.55 -14.27 -2.69
CA ASP A 212 -16.58 -14.75 -3.64
C ASP A 212 -17.74 -15.51 -2.97
N SER A 213 -17.56 -15.94 -1.72
CA SER A 213 -18.59 -16.61 -0.92
C SER A 213 -19.85 -15.76 -0.70
N HIS A 214 -19.74 -14.43 -0.82
CA HIS A 214 -20.84 -13.49 -0.56
C HIS A 214 -21.61 -13.05 -1.81
N GLY A 215 -21.24 -13.54 -3.00
CA GLY A 215 -21.89 -13.17 -4.25
C GLY A 215 -21.72 -11.69 -4.61
N ALA A 216 -20.58 -11.09 -4.24
CA ALA A 216 -20.27 -9.68 -4.49
C ALA A 216 -20.43 -9.30 -5.97
N LEU A 217 -19.94 -10.14 -6.89
CA LEU A 217 -20.11 -9.97 -8.34
C LEU A 217 -21.58 -9.87 -8.76
N ARG A 218 -22.47 -10.68 -8.17
CA ARG A 218 -23.92 -10.62 -8.48
C ARG A 218 -24.51 -9.30 -8.02
N LYS A 219 -24.19 -8.85 -6.80
CA LYS A 219 -24.67 -7.58 -6.26
C LYS A 219 -24.16 -6.39 -7.07
N MET A 220 -22.88 -6.37 -7.46
CA MET A 220 -22.34 -5.30 -8.31
C MET A 220 -23.03 -5.26 -9.68
N ARG A 221 -23.33 -6.42 -10.29
CA ARG A 221 -24.13 -6.46 -11.53
C ARG A 221 -25.54 -5.91 -11.32
N GLN A 222 -26.19 -6.21 -10.19
CA GLN A 222 -27.50 -5.65 -9.86
C GLN A 222 -27.45 -4.13 -9.68
N LEU A 223 -26.43 -3.61 -8.98
CA LEU A 223 -26.22 -2.17 -8.79
C LEU A 223 -25.99 -1.46 -10.14
N ARG A 224 -25.19 -2.05 -11.02
CA ARG A 224 -25.01 -1.57 -12.40
C ARG A 224 -26.28 -1.59 -13.23
N ASN A 225 -27.11 -2.62 -13.09
CA ASN A 225 -28.40 -2.69 -13.78
C ASN A 225 -29.38 -1.62 -13.29
N LEU A 226 -29.18 -1.05 -12.10
CA LEU A 226 -29.91 0.15 -11.66
C LEU A 226 -29.40 1.43 -12.34
N GLY A 227 -28.23 1.39 -12.99
CA GLY A 227 -27.55 2.51 -13.63
C GLY A 227 -26.42 3.13 -12.80
N ALA A 228 -26.18 2.66 -11.58
CA ALA A 228 -25.06 3.13 -10.75
C ALA A 228 -23.71 2.69 -11.34
N LYS A 229 -22.71 3.57 -11.25
CA LYS A 229 -21.32 3.27 -11.61
C LYS A 229 -20.60 2.57 -10.47
N ILE A 230 -19.66 1.69 -10.80
CA ILE A 230 -18.82 1.00 -9.81
C ILE A 230 -17.37 1.40 -10.01
N ALA A 231 -16.77 1.93 -8.95
CA ALA A 231 -15.36 2.31 -8.91
C ALA A 231 -14.57 1.33 -8.02
N LEU A 232 -13.43 0.86 -8.52
CA LEU A 232 -12.51 0.04 -7.74
C LEU A 232 -11.52 0.95 -6.99
N ASP A 233 -11.56 0.89 -5.67
CA ASP A 233 -10.76 1.70 -4.76
C ASP A 233 -9.51 0.96 -4.24
N ASP A 234 -8.54 1.74 -3.74
CA ASP A 234 -7.27 1.27 -3.16
C ASP A 234 -6.41 0.38 -4.09
N PHE A 235 -6.52 0.55 -5.41
CA PHE A 235 -5.87 -0.34 -6.36
C PHE A 235 -4.34 -0.36 -6.20
N GLY A 236 -3.77 -1.57 -6.09
CA GLY A 236 -2.32 -1.79 -6.03
C GLY A 236 -1.72 -1.84 -4.61
N THR A 237 -2.52 -1.62 -3.57
CA THR A 237 -2.07 -1.73 -2.16
C THR A 237 -2.29 -3.13 -1.56
N GLY A 238 -3.08 -3.98 -2.24
CA GLY A 238 -3.52 -5.29 -1.76
C GLY A 238 -3.19 -6.45 -2.68
N TYR A 239 -4.16 -7.37 -2.85
CA TYR A 239 -4.02 -8.58 -3.66
C TYR A 239 -3.97 -8.25 -5.17
N SER A 240 -4.00 -9.24 -6.06
CA SER A 240 -3.94 -9.00 -7.51
C SER A 240 -5.34 -8.99 -8.16
N SER A 241 -5.96 -7.82 -8.22
CA SER A 241 -7.32 -7.54 -8.74
C SER A 241 -7.48 -7.67 -10.27
N LEU A 242 -6.40 -7.96 -11.00
CA LEU A 242 -6.41 -8.04 -12.47
C LEU A 242 -7.38 -9.09 -13.02
N ALA A 243 -7.56 -10.23 -12.33
CA ALA A 243 -8.50 -11.26 -12.76
C ALA A 243 -9.96 -10.78 -12.72
N TYR A 244 -10.32 -9.92 -11.75
CA TYR A 244 -11.67 -9.38 -11.64
C TYR A 244 -11.96 -8.32 -12.70
N LEU A 245 -10.96 -7.52 -13.10
CA LEU A 245 -11.09 -6.58 -14.22
C LEU A 245 -11.46 -7.27 -15.54
N GLN A 246 -11.15 -8.56 -15.69
CA GLN A 246 -11.56 -9.35 -16.87
C GLN A 246 -13.02 -9.83 -16.80
N THR A 247 -13.57 -10.00 -15.61
CA THR A 247 -14.89 -10.65 -15.39
C THR A 247 -16.00 -9.67 -15.05
N PHE A 248 -15.62 -8.46 -14.64
CA PHE A 248 -16.52 -7.36 -14.32
C PHE A 248 -15.97 -6.08 -14.95
N SER A 249 -16.80 -5.39 -15.73
CA SER A 249 -16.41 -4.08 -16.27
C SER A 249 -16.56 -3.06 -15.15
N PHE A 250 -15.50 -2.47 -14.66
CA PHE A 250 -15.57 -1.32 -13.75
C PHE A 250 -15.71 -0.03 -14.56
N ASP A 251 -16.29 1.00 -13.95
CA ASP A 251 -16.41 2.31 -14.57
C ASP A 251 -15.18 3.18 -14.27
N LYS A 252 -14.52 2.91 -13.14
CA LYS A 252 -13.38 3.69 -12.64
C LYS A 252 -12.42 2.83 -11.80
N ILE A 253 -11.14 3.16 -11.83
CA ILE A 253 -10.08 2.63 -10.94
C ILE A 253 -9.41 3.80 -10.23
N LYS A 254 -9.39 3.78 -8.90
CA LYS A 254 -8.70 4.77 -8.07
C LYS A 254 -7.31 4.24 -7.71
N ILE A 255 -6.29 5.04 -7.98
CA ILE A 255 -4.88 4.77 -7.70
C ILE A 255 -4.56 5.40 -6.35
N ASP A 256 -4.26 4.55 -5.37
CA ASP A 256 -4.02 4.98 -3.99
C ASP A 256 -2.90 6.03 -3.86
N ARG A 257 -3.08 6.93 -2.90
CA ARG A 257 -2.17 8.04 -2.58
C ARG A 257 -0.73 7.61 -2.30
N CYS A 258 -0.47 6.36 -1.88
CA CYS A 258 0.89 5.89 -1.64
C CYS A 258 1.75 5.91 -2.91
N PHE A 259 1.13 5.74 -4.08
CA PHE A 259 1.82 5.84 -5.37
C PHE A 259 2.12 7.29 -5.74
N VAL A 260 1.17 8.21 -5.54
CA VAL A 260 1.37 9.65 -5.78
C VAL A 260 2.44 10.21 -4.84
N SER A 261 2.37 9.87 -3.55
CA SER A 261 3.40 10.21 -2.55
C SER A 261 4.77 9.64 -2.91
N GLY A 262 4.81 8.48 -3.55
CA GLY A 262 6.03 7.88 -4.08
C GLY A 262 6.68 8.72 -5.19
N LEU A 263 5.91 9.47 -6.00
CA LEU A 263 6.45 10.33 -7.04
C LEU A 263 7.38 11.41 -6.45
N SER A 264 6.96 12.06 -5.36
CA SER A 264 7.76 13.09 -4.66
C SER A 264 9.05 12.53 -4.06
N GLN A 265 9.06 11.24 -3.72
CA GLN A 265 10.23 10.52 -3.22
C GLN A 265 11.12 9.99 -4.39
N GLY A 266 10.81 10.39 -5.63
CA GLY A 266 11.46 10.00 -6.87
C GLY A 266 11.30 8.51 -7.23
N LYS A 267 10.42 7.81 -6.53
CA LYS A 267 9.67 6.59 -6.89
C LYS A 267 9.61 5.99 -8.31
N PRO A 268 10.63 5.40 -9.00
CA PRO A 268 10.38 4.91 -10.37
C PRO A 268 9.35 3.78 -10.40
N THR A 269 9.25 2.97 -9.33
CA THR A 269 8.21 1.93 -9.18
C THR A 269 6.82 2.54 -9.11
N SER A 270 6.61 3.59 -8.31
CA SER A 270 5.31 4.24 -8.17
C SER A 270 4.83 4.85 -9.48
N ARG A 271 5.74 5.51 -10.22
CA ARG A 271 5.46 6.02 -11.56
C ARG A 271 5.12 4.90 -12.55
N ALA A 272 5.86 3.79 -12.53
CA ALA A 272 5.61 2.65 -13.40
C ALA A 272 4.25 1.97 -13.13
N ILE A 273 3.86 1.83 -11.85
CA ILE A 273 2.55 1.28 -11.47
C ILE A 273 1.44 2.21 -11.93
N MET A 274 1.55 3.52 -11.64
CA MET A 274 0.58 4.51 -12.09
C MET A 274 0.39 4.48 -13.60
N ARG A 275 1.50 4.46 -14.36
CA ARG A 275 1.48 4.33 -15.81
C ARG A 275 0.79 3.05 -16.29
N ALA A 276 1.14 1.92 -15.68
CA ALA A 276 0.54 0.64 -16.06
C ALA A 276 -0.98 0.61 -15.80
N VAL A 277 -1.43 1.20 -14.70
CA VAL A 277 -2.86 1.30 -14.38
C VAL A 277 -3.57 2.27 -15.32
N ALA A 278 -2.97 3.42 -15.62
CA ALA A 278 -3.50 4.38 -16.59
C ALA A 278 -3.62 3.76 -17.99
N GLU A 279 -2.59 3.06 -18.48
CA GLU A 279 -2.60 2.34 -19.76
C GLU A 279 -3.65 1.21 -19.78
N LEU A 280 -3.81 0.48 -18.67
CA LEU A 280 -4.84 -0.54 -18.53
C LEU A 280 -6.24 0.06 -18.59
N GLY A 281 -6.48 1.14 -17.85
CA GLY A 281 -7.75 1.88 -17.88
C GLY A 281 -8.08 2.37 -19.28
N ALA A 282 -7.12 3.01 -19.96
CA ALA A 282 -7.29 3.45 -21.34
C ALA A 282 -7.62 2.30 -22.31
N SER A 283 -6.96 1.15 -22.15
CA SER A 283 -7.18 -0.03 -23.02
C SER A 283 -8.54 -0.69 -22.80
N LEU A 284 -9.08 -0.61 -21.58
CA LEU A 284 -10.37 -1.18 -21.20
C LEU A 284 -11.54 -0.19 -21.26
N GLY A 285 -11.26 1.08 -21.56
CA GLY A 285 -12.27 2.16 -21.53
C GLY A 285 -12.74 2.50 -20.11
N ILE A 286 -11.89 2.31 -19.10
CA ILE A 286 -12.17 2.55 -17.68
C ILE A 286 -11.48 3.85 -17.25
N ALA A 287 -12.20 4.73 -16.55
CA ALA A 287 -11.61 5.95 -16.01
C ALA A 287 -10.56 5.63 -14.92
N THR A 288 -9.55 6.47 -14.78
CA THR A 288 -8.53 6.35 -13.75
C THR A 288 -8.40 7.63 -12.95
N THR A 289 -8.44 7.51 -11.62
CA THR A 289 -8.35 8.63 -10.69
C THR A 289 -7.08 8.46 -9.86
N ALA A 290 -6.21 9.47 -9.84
CA ALA A 290 -5.06 9.47 -8.93
C ALA A 290 -5.39 10.25 -7.64
N GLU A 291 -5.20 9.62 -6.49
CA GLU A 291 -5.51 10.20 -5.19
C GLU A 291 -4.31 10.81 -4.49
N GLY A 292 -4.56 11.79 -3.61
CA GLY A 292 -3.52 12.42 -2.80
C GLY A 292 -2.58 13.31 -3.61
N VAL A 293 -3.07 13.97 -4.66
CA VAL A 293 -2.32 15.00 -5.39
C VAL A 293 -2.27 16.29 -4.57
N GLU A 294 -1.08 16.66 -4.13
CA GLU A 294 -0.81 17.79 -3.24
C GLU A 294 0.04 18.89 -3.89
N THR A 295 0.83 18.58 -4.94
CA THR A 295 1.71 19.55 -5.60
C THR A 295 1.50 19.64 -7.12
N PRO A 296 1.77 20.79 -7.75
CA PRO A 296 1.71 20.94 -9.21
C PRO A 296 2.61 19.94 -9.96
N GLU A 297 3.76 19.60 -9.40
CA GLU A 297 4.69 18.63 -10.01
C GLU A 297 4.09 17.21 -10.02
N GLN A 298 3.38 16.82 -8.96
CA GLN A 298 2.65 15.55 -8.94
C GLN A 298 1.55 15.55 -9.99
N LEU A 299 0.80 16.65 -10.12
CA LEU A 299 -0.25 16.81 -11.12
C LEU A 299 0.30 16.67 -12.55
N ASP A 300 1.42 17.32 -12.86
CA ASP A 300 2.06 17.23 -14.18
C ASP A 300 2.48 15.80 -14.51
N ILE A 301 3.03 15.06 -13.53
CA ILE A 301 3.40 13.66 -13.71
C ILE A 301 2.14 12.79 -13.92
N VAL A 302 1.13 12.91 -13.05
CA VAL A 302 -0.11 12.14 -13.13
C VAL A 302 -0.80 12.35 -14.49
N ARG A 303 -0.85 13.59 -14.98
CA ARG A 303 -1.38 13.92 -16.30
C ARG A 303 -0.54 13.32 -17.42
N ALA A 304 0.79 13.35 -17.31
CA ALA A 304 1.69 12.77 -18.30
C ALA A 304 1.62 11.23 -18.37
N GLU A 305 1.34 10.55 -17.26
CA GLU A 305 1.14 9.10 -17.23
C GLU A 305 -0.23 8.65 -17.77
N GLY A 306 -1.14 9.58 -18.04
CA GLY A 306 -2.41 9.30 -18.72
C GLY A 306 -3.60 9.06 -17.80
N CYS A 307 -3.54 9.46 -16.53
CA CYS A 307 -4.72 9.43 -15.66
C CYS A 307 -5.83 10.35 -16.20
N THR A 308 -7.09 10.01 -15.95
CA THR A 308 -8.24 10.79 -16.47
C THR A 308 -8.79 11.79 -15.45
N GLU A 309 -8.65 11.49 -14.16
CA GLU A 309 -9.16 12.28 -13.05
C GLU A 309 -8.12 12.38 -11.92
N VAL A 310 -8.27 13.37 -11.06
CA VAL A 310 -7.40 13.59 -9.90
C VAL A 310 -8.18 14.04 -8.68
N GLN A 311 -7.67 13.66 -7.52
CA GLN A 311 -8.19 14.06 -6.22
C GLN A 311 -7.03 14.39 -5.29
N GLY A 312 -7.17 15.46 -4.50
CA GLY A 312 -6.19 15.79 -3.47
C GLY A 312 -6.23 17.25 -3.03
N TYR A 313 -5.41 17.56 -2.04
CA TYR A 313 -5.42 18.87 -1.38
C TYR A 313 -4.87 20.01 -2.24
N LEU A 314 -4.22 19.68 -3.37
CA LEU A 314 -3.88 20.69 -4.38
C LEU A 314 -5.14 21.42 -4.89
N PHE A 315 -6.27 20.71 -4.98
CA PHE A 315 -7.53 21.24 -5.49
C PHE A 315 -8.44 21.69 -4.36
N SER A 316 -8.73 20.79 -3.43
CA SER A 316 -9.55 21.09 -2.26
C SER A 316 -9.41 19.99 -1.19
N PRO A 317 -9.37 20.35 0.10
CA PRO A 317 -9.72 19.42 1.16
C PRO A 317 -11.22 19.04 1.07
N PRO A 318 -11.67 18.02 1.83
CA PRO A 318 -13.08 17.78 2.06
C PRO A 318 -13.77 19.03 2.61
N LYS A 319 -14.98 19.31 2.13
CA LYS A 319 -15.75 20.52 2.44
C LYS A 319 -17.21 20.21 2.74
N SER A 320 -17.90 21.13 3.39
CA SER A 320 -19.34 21.01 3.61
C SER A 320 -20.12 21.04 2.28
N ALA A 321 -21.36 20.54 2.32
CA ALA A 321 -22.29 20.60 1.19
C ALA A 321 -22.47 22.02 0.62
N GLU A 322 -22.57 23.02 1.50
CA GLU A 322 -22.79 24.43 1.14
C GLU A 322 -21.57 25.02 0.40
N GLU A 323 -20.37 24.70 0.88
CA GLU A 323 -19.13 25.09 0.21
C GLU A 323 -18.98 24.42 -1.15
N ILE A 324 -19.32 23.13 -1.26
CA ILE A 324 -19.32 22.44 -2.56
C ILE A 324 -20.34 23.06 -3.51
N ALA A 325 -21.56 23.32 -3.06
CA ALA A 325 -22.58 23.97 -3.88
C ALA A 325 -22.09 25.31 -4.44
N SER A 326 -21.35 26.08 -3.64
CA SER A 326 -20.71 27.33 -4.07
C SER A 326 -19.61 27.08 -5.10
N LEU A 327 -18.73 26.11 -4.86
CA LEU A 327 -17.62 25.75 -5.76
C LEU A 327 -18.09 25.20 -7.11
N VAL A 328 -19.17 24.44 -7.15
CA VAL A 328 -19.71 23.86 -8.39
C VAL A 328 -20.59 24.84 -9.16
N ALA A 329 -21.15 25.85 -8.48
CA ALA A 329 -21.92 26.92 -9.10
C ALA A 329 -21.01 27.98 -9.75
N SER A 330 -19.87 28.26 -9.13
CA SER A 330 -18.80 29.03 -9.77
C SER A 330 -18.10 28.15 -10.80
N GLU A 331 -18.23 28.39 -12.11
CA GLU A 331 -17.38 27.68 -13.07
C GLU A 331 -15.91 27.93 -12.70
N PRO A 332 -15.12 26.90 -12.33
CA PRO A 332 -13.73 27.13 -12.00
C PRO A 332 -13.01 27.40 -13.31
N SER A 333 -12.59 28.64 -13.51
CA SER A 333 -11.36 28.87 -14.26
C SER A 333 -10.22 28.50 -13.31
N LEU A 334 -9.55 27.37 -13.59
CA LEU A 334 -8.27 27.09 -12.95
C LEU A 334 -7.36 28.33 -13.04
N PRO A 335 -6.41 28.53 -12.10
CA PRO A 335 -5.43 29.59 -12.20
C PRO A 335 -4.75 29.52 -13.58
N ARG A 336 -5.10 30.47 -14.45
CA ARG A 336 -4.43 30.62 -15.74
C ARG A 336 -2.96 30.92 -15.46
N ARG A 337 -2.07 30.17 -16.11
CA ARG A 337 -0.64 30.47 -16.21
C ARG A 337 -0.45 31.99 -16.35
N GLU A 338 0.17 32.62 -15.36
CA GLU A 338 0.88 33.86 -15.62
C GLU A 338 2.07 33.51 -16.51
N ASN A 339 2.00 33.92 -17.77
CA ASN A 339 3.14 33.95 -18.67
C ASN A 339 4.22 34.84 -18.05
N LYS A 340 5.25 34.25 -17.43
CA LYS A 340 6.52 34.95 -17.26
C LYS A 340 7.21 35.01 -18.64
N PRO A 341 7.63 36.19 -19.11
CA PRO A 341 8.36 36.30 -20.36
C PRO A 341 9.70 35.57 -20.23
N SER A 342 10.06 34.89 -21.31
CA SER A 342 11.37 34.29 -21.53
C SER A 342 12.47 35.34 -21.31
N LEU A 343 13.38 35.07 -20.37
CA LEU A 343 14.70 35.70 -20.39
C LEU A 343 15.72 34.62 -20.80
N LEU A 344 16.06 34.64 -22.09
CA LEU A 344 17.32 34.09 -22.58
C LEU A 344 18.44 34.98 -22.05
N ALA A 345 19.28 34.43 -21.18
CA ALA A 345 20.66 34.86 -21.00
C ALA A 345 21.54 33.61 -20.97
N VAL A 346 22.29 33.45 -22.06
CA VAL A 346 23.47 32.58 -22.22
C VAL A 346 24.49 32.99 -21.13
N VAL A 347 25.25 32.11 -20.47
CA VAL A 347 26.60 31.68 -20.89
C VAL A 347 27.11 30.57 -19.95
N ASP A 348 27.63 29.52 -20.59
CA ASP A 348 28.69 28.55 -20.25
C ASP A 348 28.80 27.87 -18.88
N GLY A 349 28.79 26.54 -18.98
CA GLY A 349 29.35 25.63 -17.99
C GLY A 349 29.01 24.19 -18.33
N GLU A 350 29.59 23.63 -19.40
CA GLU A 350 29.59 22.18 -19.62
C GLU A 350 30.17 21.49 -18.38
N ARG A 351 29.32 20.91 -17.54
CA ARG A 351 29.77 19.99 -16.50
C ARG A 351 30.01 18.63 -17.14
N SER A 352 31.29 18.26 -17.19
CA SER A 352 31.78 16.98 -17.71
C SER A 352 31.00 15.79 -17.10
N PRO A 353 30.63 14.77 -17.90
CA PRO A 353 29.83 13.62 -17.46
C PRO A 353 30.46 12.79 -16.33
N VAL A 354 31.75 13.02 -16.03
CA VAL A 354 32.46 12.38 -14.92
C VAL A 354 31.98 12.91 -13.55
N VAL A 355 31.56 14.18 -13.45
CA VAL A 355 31.16 14.83 -12.19
C VAL A 355 29.74 14.42 -11.74
N LEU A 356 28.82 14.23 -12.69
CA LEU A 356 27.46 13.75 -12.40
C LEU A 356 27.45 12.28 -11.94
N ALA A 357 28.35 11.44 -12.48
CA ALA A 357 28.46 10.05 -12.07
C ALA A 357 29.01 9.90 -10.64
N SER A 358 29.88 10.82 -10.17
CA SER A 358 30.45 10.77 -8.82
C SER A 358 29.46 11.18 -7.71
N GLU A 359 28.58 12.16 -7.95
CA GLU A 359 27.58 12.59 -6.94
C GLU A 359 26.48 11.53 -6.73
N HIS A 360 26.07 10.82 -7.79
CA HIS A 360 25.12 9.72 -7.69
C HIS A 360 25.68 8.51 -6.94
N GLU A 361 26.98 8.23 -7.09
CA GLU A 361 27.65 7.15 -6.40
C GLU A 361 27.85 7.45 -4.92
N GLU A 362 28.23 8.68 -4.57
CA GLU A 362 28.42 9.08 -3.17
C GLU A 362 27.08 9.01 -2.39
N ARG A 363 25.97 9.48 -3.00
CA ARG A 363 24.62 9.36 -2.40
C ARG A 363 24.20 7.91 -2.19
N ARG A 364 24.52 7.00 -3.12
CA ARG A 364 24.23 5.57 -2.99
C ARG A 364 25.03 4.94 -1.85
N LEU A 365 26.30 5.29 -1.72
CA LEU A 365 27.17 4.79 -0.66
C LEU A 365 26.73 5.29 0.73
N GLN A 366 26.39 6.57 0.85
CA GLN A 366 25.82 7.14 2.08
C GLN A 366 24.54 6.43 2.50
N ALA A 367 23.69 6.10 1.54
CA ALA A 367 22.46 5.42 1.84
C ALA A 367 22.68 3.93 2.18
N LEU A 368 23.63 3.24 1.55
CA LEU A 368 24.02 1.88 1.96
C LEU A 368 24.55 1.85 3.41
N GLN A 369 25.35 2.86 3.79
CA GLN A 369 25.88 3.01 5.15
C GLN A 369 24.79 3.30 6.17
N SER A 370 23.77 4.08 5.84
CA SER A 370 22.68 4.42 6.77
C SER A 370 21.82 3.23 7.19
N TYR A 371 21.87 2.10 6.46
CA TYR A 371 21.21 0.86 6.88
C TYR A 371 21.99 0.05 7.90
N GLY A 372 23.26 0.36 8.17
CA GLY A 372 24.08 -0.36 9.14
C GLY A 372 24.19 -1.87 8.87
N ILE A 373 24.04 -2.29 7.62
CA ILE A 373 23.87 -3.70 7.23
C ILE A 373 25.17 -4.37 6.75
N LEU A 374 26.18 -3.60 6.34
CA LEU A 374 27.47 -4.13 5.93
C LEU A 374 28.22 -4.71 7.13
N ASP A 375 28.92 -5.84 6.93
CA ASP A 375 29.72 -6.56 7.95
C ASP A 375 28.94 -7.02 9.19
N THR A 376 27.61 -7.08 9.12
CA THR A 376 26.77 -7.62 10.19
C THR A 376 26.70 -9.15 10.15
N SER A 377 26.49 -9.79 11.30
CA SER A 377 26.34 -11.24 11.42
C SER A 377 25.23 -11.81 10.52
N PRO A 378 25.27 -13.11 10.18
CA PRO A 378 24.19 -13.78 9.45
C PRO A 378 22.84 -13.60 10.15
N GLU A 379 21.79 -13.42 9.35
CA GLU A 379 20.43 -13.16 9.82
C GLU A 379 19.44 -14.06 9.06
N GLU A 380 18.63 -14.83 9.80
CA GLU A 380 17.69 -15.80 9.21
C GLU A 380 16.67 -15.13 8.27
N SER A 381 16.35 -13.86 8.49
CA SER A 381 15.45 -13.08 7.62
C SER A 381 15.99 -12.96 6.18
N PHE A 382 17.30 -12.90 5.98
CA PHE A 382 17.93 -12.85 4.67
C PHE A 382 18.25 -14.25 4.14
N ASP A 383 18.68 -15.17 5.01
CA ASP A 383 19.00 -16.54 4.66
C ASP A 383 17.78 -17.34 4.22
N ARG A 384 16.61 -17.05 4.79
CA ARG A 384 15.34 -17.59 4.31
C ARG A 384 15.06 -17.18 2.86
N ILE A 385 15.34 -15.94 2.48
CA ILE A 385 15.10 -15.43 1.11
C ILE A 385 16.00 -16.15 0.10
N THR A 386 17.30 -16.30 0.39
CA THR A 386 18.23 -16.97 -0.52
C THR A 386 17.97 -18.48 -0.59
N ARG A 387 17.60 -19.12 0.53
CA ARG A 387 17.18 -20.52 0.59
C ARG A 387 15.93 -20.77 -0.28
N LEU A 388 14.91 -19.93 -0.13
CA LEU A 388 13.70 -19.99 -0.94
C LEU A 388 13.97 -19.72 -2.41
N ALA A 389 14.79 -18.72 -2.75
CA ALA A 389 15.13 -18.41 -4.14
C ALA A 389 15.87 -19.58 -4.82
N ARG A 390 16.80 -20.24 -4.10
CA ARG A 390 17.52 -21.42 -4.58
C ARG A 390 16.57 -22.58 -4.87
N LEU A 391 15.66 -22.87 -3.93
CA LEU A 391 14.69 -23.96 -4.06
C LEU A 391 13.64 -23.69 -5.15
N ALA A 392 13.01 -22.51 -5.12
CA ALA A 392 11.92 -22.14 -6.03
C ALA A 392 12.37 -22.06 -7.49
N LEU A 393 13.63 -21.67 -7.73
CA LEU A 393 14.19 -21.55 -9.08
C LEU A 393 15.03 -22.76 -9.49
N ASN A 394 15.14 -23.77 -8.63
CA ASN A 394 16.05 -24.91 -8.78
C ASN A 394 17.46 -24.47 -9.20
N ALA A 395 17.95 -23.38 -8.59
CA ALA A 395 19.22 -22.77 -8.94
C ALA A 395 20.37 -23.38 -8.12
N PRO A 396 21.57 -23.57 -8.69
CA PRO A 396 22.71 -24.13 -7.95
C PRO A 396 23.28 -23.18 -6.90
N MET A 397 22.88 -21.91 -6.94
CA MET A 397 23.31 -20.87 -6.00
C MET A 397 22.28 -19.73 -5.95
N ALA A 398 22.18 -19.07 -4.80
CA ALA A 398 21.41 -17.85 -4.62
C ALA A 398 22.08 -16.96 -3.57
N MET A 399 22.05 -15.64 -3.77
CA MET A 399 22.71 -14.71 -2.85
C MET A 399 22.02 -13.35 -2.82
N ILE A 400 22.14 -12.66 -1.69
CA ILE A 400 21.83 -11.23 -1.55
C ILE A 400 23.16 -10.51 -1.47
N SER A 401 23.48 -9.73 -2.50
CA SER A 401 24.75 -9.01 -2.57
C SER A 401 24.56 -7.50 -2.41
N LEU A 402 25.41 -6.88 -1.60
CA LEU A 402 25.51 -5.44 -1.40
C LEU A 402 26.83 -4.96 -2.00
N VAL A 403 26.82 -3.90 -2.80
CA VAL A 403 28.01 -3.38 -3.48
C VAL A 403 28.46 -2.11 -2.79
N ASP A 404 29.61 -2.13 -2.13
CA ASP A 404 30.21 -0.98 -1.46
C ASP A 404 31.15 -0.20 -2.40
N ARG A 405 31.98 0.71 -1.87
CA ARG A 405 32.94 1.51 -2.64
C ARG A 405 33.92 0.62 -3.39
N ASP A 406 34.51 -0.35 -2.69
CA ASP A 406 35.65 -1.14 -3.19
C ASP A 406 35.36 -2.64 -3.34
N ARG A 407 34.27 -3.15 -2.75
CA ARG A 407 33.91 -4.57 -2.72
C ARG A 407 32.43 -4.85 -2.96
N GLN A 408 32.10 -6.08 -3.32
CA GLN A 408 30.77 -6.66 -3.27
C GLN A 408 30.74 -7.66 -2.11
N TRP A 409 29.88 -7.42 -1.13
CA TRP A 409 29.72 -8.24 0.06
C TRP A 409 28.40 -9.01 0.02
N PHE A 410 28.40 -10.27 0.47
CA PHE A 410 27.23 -11.15 0.42
C PHE A 410 26.56 -11.24 1.79
N LYS A 411 25.47 -10.49 1.98
CA LYS A 411 24.67 -10.50 3.23
C LYS A 411 24.04 -11.86 3.50
N SER A 412 23.74 -12.59 2.44
CA SER A 412 23.24 -13.96 2.52
C SER A 412 23.65 -14.72 1.27
N LYS A 413 24.02 -15.99 1.43
CA LYS A 413 24.49 -16.84 0.34
C LYS A 413 24.14 -18.30 0.56
N GLN A 414 23.78 -18.98 -0.52
CA GLN A 414 23.53 -20.42 -0.58
C GLN A 414 24.25 -20.98 -1.80
N GLY A 415 25.16 -21.94 -1.61
CA GLY A 415 25.98 -22.50 -2.70
C GLY A 415 27.11 -21.59 -3.21
N VAL A 416 27.53 -20.58 -2.43
CA VAL A 416 28.67 -19.70 -2.72
C VAL A 416 29.66 -19.77 -1.57
N GLU A 417 30.94 -19.99 -1.88
CA GLU A 417 31.97 -20.22 -0.85
C GLU A 417 32.57 -18.92 -0.31
N VAL A 418 32.69 -17.89 -1.14
CA VAL A 418 33.26 -16.58 -0.74
C VAL A 418 32.24 -15.68 -0.06
N ASP A 419 32.66 -14.90 0.94
CA ASP A 419 31.80 -13.90 1.64
C ASP A 419 31.77 -12.54 0.94
N GLU A 420 32.80 -12.25 0.15
CA GLU A 420 32.90 -11.04 -0.63
C GLU A 420 33.80 -11.21 -1.86
N THR A 421 33.73 -10.25 -2.78
CA THR A 421 34.63 -10.13 -3.94
C THR A 421 35.02 -8.67 -4.17
N PRO A 422 36.19 -8.38 -4.77
CA PRO A 422 36.50 -7.04 -5.25
C PRO A 422 35.40 -6.50 -6.17
N ARG A 423 35.05 -5.21 -6.03
CA ARG A 423 33.95 -4.59 -6.80
C ARG A 423 34.16 -4.67 -8.31
N SER A 424 35.41 -4.69 -8.76
CA SER A 424 35.81 -4.86 -10.16
C SER A 424 35.35 -6.19 -10.76
N PHE A 425 35.19 -7.24 -9.95
CA PHE A 425 34.71 -8.55 -10.39
C PHE A 425 33.20 -8.72 -10.24
N SER A 426 32.51 -7.71 -9.70
CA SER A 426 31.06 -7.74 -9.50
C SER A 426 30.32 -7.45 -10.80
N PHE A 427 29.53 -8.42 -11.26
CA PHE A 427 28.58 -8.22 -12.35
C PHE A 427 27.58 -7.07 -12.05
N CYS A 428 27.25 -6.85 -10.77
CA CYS A 428 26.40 -5.76 -10.29
C CYS A 428 26.96 -4.38 -10.65
N THR A 429 28.29 -4.20 -10.57
CA THR A 429 28.94 -2.89 -10.80
C THR A 429 28.62 -2.34 -12.18
N TYR A 430 28.44 -3.21 -13.18
CA TYR A 430 28.16 -2.82 -14.56
C TYR A 430 26.71 -2.44 -14.81
N THR A 431 25.76 -3.01 -14.06
CA THR A 431 24.34 -2.61 -14.08
C THR A 431 24.05 -1.39 -13.20
N ILE A 432 24.94 -1.08 -12.25
CA ILE A 432 24.86 0.13 -11.43
C ILE A 432 25.21 1.40 -12.23
N ARG A 433 26.11 1.27 -13.23
CA ARG A 433 26.63 2.38 -14.02
C ARG A 433 25.90 2.63 -15.34
N LYS A 434 24.93 1.77 -15.71
CA LYS A 434 24.19 1.85 -16.99
C LYS A 434 22.73 1.43 -16.81
N ASP A 435 21.83 2.09 -17.53
CA ASP A 435 20.37 1.83 -17.48
C ASP A 435 19.92 0.69 -18.41
N SER A 436 20.84 0.03 -19.11
CA SER A 436 20.55 -1.10 -20.00
C SER A 436 20.86 -2.46 -19.33
N PRO A 437 20.08 -3.52 -19.64
CA PRO A 437 20.32 -4.86 -19.10
C PRO A 437 21.68 -5.39 -19.58
N LEU A 438 22.45 -5.95 -18.64
CA LEU A 438 23.71 -6.63 -18.92
C LEU A 438 23.41 -8.09 -19.28
N VAL A 439 23.80 -8.49 -20.49
CA VAL A 439 23.78 -9.88 -20.93
C VAL A 439 25.22 -10.33 -21.15
N VAL A 440 25.64 -11.36 -20.42
CA VAL A 440 26.92 -12.06 -20.58
C VAL A 440 26.60 -13.47 -21.03
N GLY A 441 26.94 -13.78 -22.29
CA GLY A 441 26.66 -15.08 -22.90
C GLY A 441 27.54 -16.20 -22.33
N ASP A 442 28.84 -15.98 -22.19
CA ASP A 442 29.75 -16.90 -21.49
C ASP A 442 30.78 -16.11 -20.67
N ALA A 443 30.64 -16.13 -19.36
CA ALA A 443 31.48 -15.42 -18.41
C ALA A 443 32.91 -15.97 -18.37
N THR A 444 33.16 -17.21 -18.81
CA THR A 444 34.52 -17.76 -18.92
C THR A 444 35.30 -17.21 -20.11
N GLN A 445 34.59 -16.69 -21.12
CA GLN A 445 35.18 -16.05 -22.29
C GLN A 445 35.09 -14.51 -22.22
N ASP A 446 34.26 -13.97 -21.32
CA ASP A 446 34.11 -12.53 -21.16
C ASP A 446 35.34 -11.92 -20.44
N PRO A 447 36.08 -11.01 -21.10
CA PRO A 447 37.33 -10.47 -20.55
C PRO A 447 37.15 -9.72 -19.22
N ARG A 448 35.91 -9.30 -18.89
CA ARG A 448 35.58 -8.60 -17.64
C ARG A 448 35.39 -9.56 -16.46
N PHE A 449 34.91 -10.78 -16.71
CA PHE A 449 34.43 -11.68 -15.67
C PHE A 449 35.13 -13.05 -15.64
N ARG A 450 35.93 -13.39 -16.66
CA ARG A 450 36.65 -14.67 -16.77
C ARG A 450 37.55 -15.02 -15.58
N ASN A 451 38.00 -14.01 -14.83
CA ASN A 451 38.85 -14.16 -13.66
C ASN A 451 38.09 -14.00 -12.33
N SER A 452 36.76 -13.84 -12.37
CA SER A 452 35.94 -13.68 -11.17
C SER A 452 35.90 -14.97 -10.36
N PRO A 453 36.03 -14.94 -9.03
CA PRO A 453 35.90 -16.13 -8.18
C PRO A 453 34.58 -16.90 -8.36
N LEU A 454 33.50 -16.20 -8.77
CA LEU A 454 32.20 -16.81 -9.07
C LEU A 454 32.20 -17.61 -10.39
N VAL A 455 33.18 -17.35 -11.26
CA VAL A 455 33.35 -17.97 -12.58
C VAL A 455 34.43 -19.06 -12.54
N THR A 456 35.52 -18.83 -11.82
CA THR A 456 36.67 -19.75 -11.72
C THR A 456 36.59 -20.73 -10.55
N GLY A 457 35.77 -20.44 -9.53
CA GLY A 457 35.52 -21.30 -8.37
C GLY A 457 34.57 -22.46 -8.63
N ALA A 458 34.23 -23.22 -7.58
CA ALA A 458 33.35 -24.39 -7.66
C ALA A 458 31.96 -24.12 -8.28
N GLN A 459 31.55 -22.84 -8.29
CA GLN A 459 30.22 -22.38 -8.74
C GLN A 459 30.08 -22.30 -10.28
N ARG A 460 31.20 -22.15 -11.02
CA ARG A 460 31.28 -22.16 -12.50
C ARG A 460 30.19 -21.34 -13.21
N ALA A 461 29.93 -20.09 -12.79
CA ALA A 461 28.95 -19.23 -13.45
C ALA A 461 29.31 -19.01 -14.93
N ARG A 462 28.40 -19.38 -15.85
CA ARG A 462 28.62 -19.33 -17.31
C ARG A 462 27.78 -18.24 -17.97
N ILE A 463 26.46 -18.28 -17.83
CA ILE A 463 25.58 -17.28 -18.41
C ILE A 463 25.15 -16.31 -17.31
N CYS A 464 25.18 -15.00 -17.55
CA CYS A 464 24.67 -14.03 -16.59
C CYS A 464 23.82 -12.98 -17.29
N ARG A 465 22.52 -12.95 -17.00
CA ARG A 465 21.60 -11.90 -17.44
C ARG A 465 21.13 -11.10 -16.22
N ARG A 466 21.50 -9.83 -16.15
CA ARG A 466 21.16 -8.92 -15.05
C ARG A 466 20.51 -7.65 -15.57
N SER A 467 19.38 -7.31 -14.98
CA SER A 467 18.67 -6.06 -15.24
C SER A 467 18.53 -5.29 -13.93
N SER A 468 18.73 -3.98 -13.97
CA SER A 468 18.59 -3.12 -12.79
C SER A 468 17.11 -2.97 -12.42
N VAL A 469 16.64 -3.74 -11.44
CA VAL A 469 15.30 -3.55 -10.88
C VAL A 469 15.38 -2.45 -9.83
N HIS A 470 14.87 -1.28 -10.17
CA HIS A 470 14.79 -0.15 -9.25
C HIS A 470 13.48 -0.25 -8.46
N THR A 471 13.48 -0.99 -7.35
CA THR A 471 12.44 -0.92 -6.32
C THR A 471 12.68 0.30 -5.45
N ARG A 472 11.69 1.17 -5.30
CA ARG A 472 11.80 2.27 -4.32
C ARG A 472 10.69 2.17 -3.25
N GLY A 473 11.15 2.07 -2.00
CA GLY A 473 10.38 2.13 -0.74
C GLY A 473 10.12 0.73 -0.15
N LEU A 474 10.63 0.32 1.01
CA LEU A 474 11.45 0.95 2.04
C LEU A 474 12.94 0.59 1.90
N GLN A 475 13.80 1.57 2.21
CA GLN A 475 15.22 1.39 2.55
C GLN A 475 16.10 0.66 1.50
N HIS A 476 17.04 1.35 0.84
CA HIS A 476 17.81 0.86 -0.32
C HIS A 476 18.16 -0.63 -0.25
N ARG A 477 17.41 -1.43 -1.01
CA ARG A 477 17.83 -2.74 -1.45
C ARG A 477 17.81 -2.73 -2.97
N ARG A 478 19.00 -2.68 -3.57
CA ARG A 478 19.19 -3.10 -4.96
C ARG A 478 19.15 -4.62 -4.95
N THR A 479 18.02 -5.22 -5.31
CA THR A 479 17.98 -6.66 -5.61
C THR A 479 18.30 -6.85 -7.08
N LEU A 480 19.41 -7.54 -7.35
CA LEU A 480 19.74 -8.01 -8.69
C LEU A 480 19.11 -9.38 -8.89
N ARG A 481 18.31 -9.54 -9.94
CA ARG A 481 17.98 -10.89 -10.43
C ARG A 481 19.20 -11.41 -11.18
N GLU A 482 19.87 -12.40 -10.61
CA GLU A 482 20.78 -13.28 -11.32
C GLU A 482 20.02 -14.53 -11.76
N ARG A 483 20.09 -14.84 -13.06
CA ARG A 483 20.07 -16.22 -13.51
C ARG A 483 21.47 -16.57 -13.98
N CYS A 484 22.15 -17.41 -13.21
CA CYS A 484 23.32 -18.13 -13.64
C CYS A 484 22.91 -19.57 -13.93
N GLU A 485 22.82 -19.92 -15.20
CA GLU A 485 22.54 -21.28 -15.66
C GLU A 485 23.88 -21.99 -15.91
N THR A 486 24.09 -23.14 -15.27
CA THR A 486 25.07 -24.15 -15.69
C THR A 486 24.36 -25.09 -16.66
N PRO A 487 24.93 -25.39 -17.85
CA PRO A 487 24.34 -26.41 -18.70
C PRO A 487 24.40 -27.75 -17.95
N ARG A 488 23.31 -28.53 -18.04
CA ARG A 488 23.35 -29.95 -17.68
C ARG A 488 24.34 -30.62 -18.61
N ASP A 489 25.40 -31.18 -18.05
CA ASP A 489 26.27 -32.10 -18.79
C ASP A 489 25.39 -33.25 -19.32
N HIS A 490 25.61 -33.59 -20.60
CA HIS A 490 25.20 -34.87 -21.16
C HIS A 490 26.01 -36.00 -20.53
#